data_AF-A0A959NH48-F1
#
_entry.id   AF-A0A959NH48-F1
#
_cell.length_a   1.000
_cell.length_b   1.000
_cell.length_c   1.000
_cell.angle_alpha   90.00
_cell.angle_beta   90.00
_cell.angle_gamma   90.00
#
_symmetry.space_group_name_H-M   'P 1'
#
loop_
_entity.id
_entity.type
_entity.pdbx_description
1 polymer ?
#
loop_
_entity_poly.entity_id
_entity_poly.type
_entity_poly.pdbx_seq_one_letter_code
_entity_poly.pdbx_strand_id
1 'polypeptide(L)'
;LVIFYADKITKSMQRTIDETERRREKQIAFNTAHNITPKTIHKSTTEVFAQTSVLDIKGYDPANPYAIAPDEDIVTRAAEKQSEYNVDGKKATIPQVEKAITKIKKEMNKAAKDLDFMEAARLRDEMFRLQQQLATMKK
;
A
#
# COMPACT_ATOMS: atom_id res chain seq x y z
N LEU A 1 4.95 -20.30 -8.04
CA LEU A 1 4.59 -20.93 -9.34
C LEU A 1 4.74 -19.86 -10.41
N VAL A 2 5.47 -20.12 -11.49
CA VAL A 2 5.57 -19.18 -12.62
C VAL A 2 4.70 -19.73 -13.75
N ILE A 3 3.87 -18.89 -14.34
CA ILE A 3 2.93 -19.27 -15.41
C ILE A 3 3.34 -18.52 -16.68
N PHE A 4 3.58 -19.26 -17.76
CA PHE A 4 3.91 -18.70 -19.07
C PHE A 4 2.69 -18.88 -19.98
N TYR A 5 2.13 -17.78 -20.50
CA TYR A 5 1.06 -17.82 -21.49
C TYR A 5 1.65 -17.73 -22.90
N ALA A 6 1.61 -18.85 -23.63
CA ALA A 6 2.07 -18.92 -25.01
C ALA A 6 1.43 -20.11 -25.74
N ASP A 7 1.24 -19.98 -27.05
CA ASP A 7 0.66 -21.05 -27.87
C ASP A 7 1.67 -22.20 -28.13
N LYS A 8 2.97 -21.89 -28.07
CA LYS A 8 4.05 -22.87 -28.27
C LYS A 8 5.27 -22.56 -27.42
N ILE A 9 6.04 -23.59 -27.12
CA ILE A 9 7.31 -23.45 -26.42
C ILE A 9 8.38 -23.02 -27.44
N THR A 10 8.94 -21.84 -27.23
CA THR A 10 10.09 -21.36 -28.02
C THR A 10 11.40 -21.93 -27.45
N LYS A 11 12.47 -21.94 -28.26
CA LYS A 11 13.80 -22.42 -27.81
C LYS A 11 14.31 -21.64 -26.58
N SER A 12 14.03 -20.34 -26.48
CA SER A 12 14.41 -19.51 -25.32
C SER A 12 13.61 -19.88 -24.08
N MET A 13 12.32 -20.19 -24.22
CA MET A 13 11.49 -20.68 -23.12
C MET A 13 12.00 -22.02 -22.63
N GLN A 14 12.28 -22.96 -23.55
CA GLN A 14 12.80 -24.27 -23.19
C GLN A 14 14.07 -24.16 -22.35
N ARG A 15 15.07 -23.39 -22.81
CA ARG A 15 16.32 -23.15 -22.06
C ARG A 15 16.07 -22.57 -20.67
N THR A 16 15.08 -21.68 -20.54
CA THR A 16 14.75 -21.03 -19.26
C THR A 16 14.08 -22.01 -18.30
N ILE A 17 13.17 -22.84 -18.81
CA ILE A 17 12.48 -23.89 -18.04
C ILE A 17 13.50 -24.93 -17.58
N ASP A 18 14.34 -25.44 -18.49
CA ASP A 18 15.36 -26.45 -18.20
C ASP A 18 16.35 -25.97 -17.13
N GLU A 19 16.85 -24.73 -17.22
CA GLU A 19 17.78 -24.19 -16.23
C GLU A 19 17.09 -23.93 -14.88
N THR A 20 15.80 -23.56 -14.89
CA THR A 20 15.02 -23.40 -13.67
C THR A 20 14.83 -24.74 -12.97
N GLU A 21 14.50 -25.79 -13.73
CA GLU A 21 14.30 -27.14 -13.19
C GLU A 21 15.61 -27.72 -12.65
N ARG A 22 16.70 -27.62 -13.42
CA ARG A 22 18.04 -28.06 -13.01
C ARG A 22 18.49 -27.41 -11.69
N ARG A 23 18.20 -26.12 -11.49
CA ARG A 23 18.50 -25.41 -10.22
C ARG A 23 17.59 -25.89 -9.09
N ARG A 24 16.30 -26.08 -9.38
CA ARG A 24 15.30 -26.51 -8.39
C ARG A 24 15.61 -27.90 -7.87
N GLU A 25 15.95 -28.85 -8.75
CA GLU A 25 16.35 -30.20 -8.38
C GLU A 25 17.53 -30.20 -7.42
N LYS A 26 18.57 -29.40 -7.71
CA LYS A 26 19.73 -29.25 -6.82
C LYS A 26 19.36 -28.66 -5.46
N GLN A 27 18.49 -27.65 -5.44
CA GLN A 27 18.01 -27.04 -4.20
C GLN A 27 17.20 -28.04 -3.37
N ILE A 28 16.32 -28.81 -4.00
CA ILE A 28 15.53 -29.84 -3.31
C ILE A 28 16.44 -30.93 -2.76
N ALA A 29 17.38 -31.45 -3.56
CA ALA A 29 18.33 -32.47 -3.13
C ALA A 29 19.18 -31.98 -1.94
N PHE A 30 19.70 -30.75 -2.01
CA PHE A 30 20.44 -30.14 -0.92
C PHE A 30 19.58 -29.97 0.34
N ASN A 31 18.35 -29.46 0.19
CA ASN A 31 17.45 -29.24 1.31
C ASN A 31 17.04 -30.57 1.98
N THR A 32 16.75 -31.60 1.20
CA THR A 32 16.41 -32.95 1.71
C THR A 32 17.59 -33.56 2.45
N ALA A 33 18.81 -33.44 1.90
CA ALA A 33 20.02 -33.96 2.54
C ALA A 33 20.37 -33.25 3.87
N HIS A 34 19.96 -31.99 4.03
CA HIS A 34 20.25 -31.17 5.22
C HIS A 34 19.01 -30.92 6.09
N ASN A 35 17.89 -31.58 5.83
CA ASN A 35 16.61 -31.39 6.54
C ASN A 35 16.14 -29.92 6.60
N ILE A 36 16.45 -29.12 5.57
CA ILE A 36 16.09 -27.70 5.48
C ILE A 36 14.66 -27.59 4.95
N THR A 37 13.78 -26.93 5.71
CA THR A 37 12.45 -26.56 5.25
C THR A 37 12.48 -25.14 4.67
N PRO A 38 12.16 -24.93 3.38
CA PRO A 38 12.17 -23.60 2.77
C PRO A 38 11.18 -22.65 3.47
N LYS A 39 11.63 -21.45 3.80
CA LYS A 39 10.81 -20.39 4.39
C LYS A 39 10.98 -19.10 3.60
N THR A 40 9.90 -18.32 3.50
CA THR A 40 9.94 -16.99 2.89
C THR A 40 10.78 -16.05 3.76
N ILE A 41 11.70 -15.32 3.13
CA ILE A 41 12.46 -14.27 3.82
C ILE A 41 11.56 -13.05 3.92
N HIS A 42 11.27 -12.61 5.14
CA HIS A 42 10.62 -11.32 5.41
C HIS A 42 11.72 -10.32 5.77
N LYS A 43 11.89 -9.26 4.98
CA LYS A 43 12.82 -8.16 5.28
C LYS A 43 12.03 -6.91 5.65
N SER A 44 12.47 -6.21 6.68
CA SER A 44 11.89 -4.91 7.04
C SER A 44 12.32 -3.82 6.04
N THR A 45 11.53 -2.75 5.93
CA THR A 45 11.90 -1.60 5.08
C THR A 45 13.23 -1.01 5.50
N THR A 46 13.49 -0.93 6.81
CA THR A 46 14.75 -0.49 7.40
C THR A 46 15.93 -1.37 6.97
N GLU A 47 15.78 -2.70 6.94
CA GLU A 47 16.81 -3.62 6.42
C GLU A 47 17.06 -3.44 4.91
N VAL A 48 16.02 -3.18 4.12
CA VAL A 48 16.15 -2.94 2.68
C VAL A 48 16.90 -1.63 2.42
N PHE A 49 16.59 -0.57 3.16
CA PHE A 49 17.30 0.70 3.09
C PHE A 49 18.74 0.57 3.59
N ALA A 50 19.00 -0.18 4.67
CA ALA A 50 20.34 -0.44 5.19
C ALA A 50 21.23 -1.24 4.22
N GLN A 51 20.66 -2.15 3.42
CA GLN A 51 21.42 -2.82 2.36
C GLN A 51 21.77 -1.88 1.19
N THR A 52 20.95 -0.86 0.95
CA THR A 52 21.16 0.11 -0.14
C THR A 52 22.04 1.29 0.32
N SER A 53 22.11 1.56 1.62
CA SER A 53 22.89 2.64 2.24
C SER A 53 24.39 2.36 2.35
N VAL A 54 24.90 1.33 1.65
CA VAL A 54 26.35 1.21 1.41
C VAL A 54 26.86 2.39 0.56
N LEU A 55 25.97 3.21 -0.02
CA LEU A 55 26.25 4.61 -0.33
C LEU A 55 25.97 5.47 0.91
N ASP A 56 27.04 5.94 1.58
CA ASP A 56 27.02 6.88 2.71
C ASP A 56 26.23 8.16 2.40
N ILE A 57 24.91 8.14 2.62
CA ILE A 57 24.12 9.36 2.73
C ILE A 57 24.29 9.86 4.16
N LYS A 58 25.16 10.86 4.33
CA LYS A 58 25.35 11.58 5.60
C LYS A 58 24.00 11.97 6.20
N GLY A 59 23.68 11.45 7.39
CA GLY A 59 22.58 11.95 8.25
C GLY A 59 21.47 10.98 8.62
N TYR A 60 21.54 9.70 8.24
CA TYR A 60 20.54 8.70 8.69
C TYR A 60 20.92 8.11 10.05
N ASP A 61 20.26 8.57 11.11
CA ASP A 61 20.32 7.96 12.44
C ASP A 61 19.12 7.00 12.62
N PRO A 62 19.34 5.68 12.77
CA PRO A 62 18.27 4.70 12.96
C PRO A 62 17.51 4.84 14.28
N ALA A 63 18.02 5.60 15.26
CA ALA A 63 17.43 5.68 16.60
C ALA A 63 16.31 6.72 16.74
N ASN A 64 16.24 7.75 15.90
CA ASN A 64 15.24 8.82 16.01
C ASN A 64 14.79 9.39 14.65
N PRO A 65 13.82 8.74 13.97
CA PRO A 65 13.30 9.22 12.69
C PRO A 65 12.39 10.46 12.79
N TYR A 66 12.06 10.92 14.01
CA TYR A 66 10.96 11.87 14.26
C TYR A 66 11.30 12.99 15.26
N ALA A 67 12.56 13.46 15.34
CA ALA A 67 12.86 14.64 16.16
C ALA A 67 12.20 15.90 15.55
N ILE A 68 11.01 16.22 16.03
CA ILE A 68 10.29 17.47 15.79
C ILE A 68 10.89 18.54 16.72
N ALA A 69 11.26 19.71 16.18
CA ALA A 69 11.67 20.85 17.00
C ALA A 69 10.49 21.35 17.86
N PRO A 70 10.71 21.88 19.07
CA PRO A 70 9.65 22.02 20.09
C PRO A 70 8.63 23.13 19.85
N ASP A 71 8.75 23.93 18.78
CA ASP A 71 7.98 25.16 18.59
C ASP A 71 7.07 25.06 17.37
N GLU A 72 5.88 24.48 17.50
CA GLU A 72 4.72 24.91 16.70
C GLU A 72 3.44 24.82 17.53
N ASP A 73 2.82 25.99 17.71
CA ASP A 73 1.58 26.20 18.46
C ASP A 73 0.40 25.42 17.86
N ILE A 74 -0.31 24.71 18.73
CA ILE A 74 -1.57 24.02 18.45
C ILE A 74 -2.67 25.05 18.12
N VAL A 75 -2.96 25.23 16.84
CA VAL A 75 -4.04 26.11 16.37
C VAL A 75 -5.38 25.38 16.49
N THR A 76 -6.24 25.82 17.40
CA THR A 76 -7.66 25.39 17.47
C THR A 76 -8.42 25.91 16.24
N ARG A 77 -8.62 25.06 15.22
CA ARG A 77 -9.52 25.36 14.10
C ARG A 77 -10.97 25.06 14.48
N ALA A 78 -11.80 26.09 14.43
CA ALA A 78 -13.24 26.02 14.63
C ALA A 78 -13.90 25.09 13.59
N ALA A 79 -14.85 24.28 14.06
CA ALA A 79 -15.58 23.32 13.24
C ALA A 79 -16.43 24.02 12.17
N GLU A 80 -16.12 23.79 10.89
CA GLU A 80 -17.02 24.16 9.81
C GLU A 80 -18.25 23.23 9.80
N LYS A 81 -19.41 23.83 9.50
CA LYS A 81 -20.71 23.16 9.47
C LYS A 81 -20.68 22.06 8.41
N GLN A 82 -20.86 20.82 8.86
CA GLN A 82 -20.93 19.63 8.02
C GLN A 82 -21.91 19.88 6.86
N SER A 83 -21.39 19.87 5.63
CA SER A 83 -22.24 20.00 4.44
C SER A 83 -23.14 18.78 4.38
N GLU A 84 -24.38 18.94 4.83
CA GLU A 84 -25.43 17.98 4.57
C GLU A 84 -25.52 17.82 3.06
N TYR A 85 -25.11 16.66 2.56
CA TYR A 85 -25.54 16.20 1.25
C TYR A 85 -27.01 15.77 1.35
N ASN A 86 -27.87 16.69 1.76
CA ASN A 86 -29.31 16.61 1.57
C ASN A 86 -29.56 17.04 0.13
N VAL A 87 -29.46 16.07 -0.78
CA VAL A 87 -29.98 16.24 -2.13
C VAL A 87 -31.49 16.10 -2.02
N ASP A 88 -32.19 17.23 -2.08
CA ASP A 88 -33.64 17.36 -2.22
C ASP A 88 -34.26 16.23 -3.06
N GLY A 89 -34.79 15.19 -2.40
CA GLY A 89 -35.65 14.16 -2.98
C GLY A 89 -35.12 13.38 -4.21
N LYS A 90 -33.87 13.58 -4.63
CA LYS A 90 -33.28 12.94 -5.82
C LYS A 90 -32.04 12.16 -5.41
N LYS A 91 -32.11 10.84 -5.53
CA LYS A 91 -30.98 9.93 -5.31
C LYS A 91 -29.73 10.49 -6.00
N ALA A 92 -28.67 10.74 -5.25
CA ALA A 92 -27.37 11.06 -5.84
C ALA A 92 -27.01 9.99 -6.87
N THR A 93 -26.64 10.40 -8.09
CA THR A 93 -26.33 9.43 -9.15
C THR A 93 -25.05 8.69 -8.77
N ILE A 94 -25.01 7.37 -8.97
CA ILE A 94 -23.82 6.50 -8.73
C ILE A 94 -22.47 7.16 -9.12
N PRO A 95 -22.31 7.79 -10.32
CA PRO A 95 -21.06 8.47 -10.69
C PRO A 95 -20.68 9.68 -9.80
N GLN A 96 -21.65 10.38 -9.22
CA GLN A 96 -21.37 11.50 -8.31
C GLN A 96 -20.78 11.02 -6.99
N VAL A 97 -21.29 9.89 -6.48
CA VAL A 97 -20.77 9.25 -5.25
C VAL A 97 -19.36 8.70 -5.47
N GLU A 98 -19.09 8.09 -6.63
CA GLU A 98 -17.74 7.64 -7.00
C GLU A 98 -16.74 8.81 -7.07
N LYS A 99 -17.16 9.94 -7.65
CA LYS A 99 -16.35 11.16 -7.70
C LYS A 99 -16.09 11.74 -6.31
N ALA A 100 -17.06 11.70 -5.41
CA ALA A 100 -16.88 12.13 -4.02
C ALA A 100 -15.88 11.24 -3.26
N ILE A 101 -15.99 9.91 -3.40
CA ILE A 101 -15.06 8.93 -2.79
C ILE A 101 -13.63 9.16 -3.27
N THR A 102 -13.43 9.38 -4.57
CA THR A 102 -12.07 9.65 -5.12
C THR A 102 -11.49 10.97 -4.62
N LYS A 103 -12.32 12.01 -4.45
CA LYS A 103 -11.91 13.29 -3.87
C LYS A 103 -11.49 13.13 -2.40
N ILE A 104 -12.32 12.51 -1.58
CA ILE A 104 -12.03 12.27 -0.15
C ILE A 104 -10.77 11.39 0.02
N LYS A 105 -10.60 10.36 -0.81
CA LYS A 105 -9.38 9.53 -0.80
C LYS A 105 -8.12 10.35 -1.10
N LYS A 106 -8.20 11.34 -1.99
CA LYS A 106 -7.08 12.23 -2.31
C LYS A 106 -6.76 13.15 -1.13
N GLU A 107 -7.78 13.69 -0.47
CA GLU A 107 -7.64 14.56 0.70
C GLU A 107 -7.10 13.79 1.91
N MET A 108 -7.60 12.57 2.16
CA MET A 108 -7.08 11.66 3.19
C MET A 108 -5.59 11.36 3.00
N ASN A 109 -5.18 11.03 1.77
CA ASN A 109 -3.78 10.78 1.46
C ASN A 109 -2.91 12.03 1.57
N LYS A 110 -3.48 13.22 1.35
CA LYS A 110 -2.78 14.49 1.57
C LYS A 110 -2.58 14.73 3.07
N ALA A 111 -3.63 14.62 3.88
CA ALA A 111 -3.55 14.75 5.34
C ALA A 111 -2.56 13.74 5.95
N ALA A 112 -2.55 12.49 5.45
CA ALA A 112 -1.60 11.46 5.89
C ALA A 112 -0.14 11.80 5.52
N LYS A 113 0.10 12.49 4.40
CA LYS A 113 1.45 12.98 4.04
C LYS A 113 1.87 14.16 4.90
N ASP A 114 0.92 15.03 5.22
CA ASP A 114 1.12 16.22 6.05
C ASP A 114 1.15 15.86 7.56
N LEU A 115 1.14 14.57 7.92
CA LEU A 115 1.18 14.02 9.28
C LEU A 115 -0.05 14.37 10.15
N ASP A 116 -1.14 14.85 9.54
CA ASP A 116 -2.42 15.09 10.21
C ASP A 116 -3.27 13.81 10.22
N PHE A 117 -2.98 12.93 11.18
CA PHE A 117 -3.64 11.64 11.30
C PHE A 117 -5.09 11.73 11.81
N MET A 118 -5.42 12.78 12.56
CA MET A 118 -6.78 12.99 13.07
C MET A 118 -7.74 13.30 11.93
N GLU A 119 -7.34 14.22 11.03
CA GLU A 119 -8.15 14.54 9.86
C GLU A 119 -8.17 13.38 8.86
N ALA A 120 -7.05 12.67 8.68
CA ALA A 120 -7.02 11.47 7.83
C ALA A 120 -7.97 10.37 8.34
N ALA A 121 -8.07 10.17 9.66
CA ALA A 121 -9.00 9.20 10.25
C ALA A 121 -10.46 9.59 10.01
N ARG A 122 -10.80 10.87 10.18
CA ARG A 122 -12.14 11.41 9.89
C ARG A 122 -12.53 11.19 8.42
N LEU A 123 -11.65 11.55 7.49
CA LEU A 123 -11.88 11.40 6.04
C LEU A 123 -12.02 9.92 5.65
N ARG A 124 -11.28 9.02 6.30
CA ARG A 124 -11.40 7.57 6.10
C ARG A 124 -12.80 7.07 6.49
N ASP A 125 -13.31 7.48 7.64
CA ASP A 125 -14.62 7.03 8.13
C ASP A 125 -15.77 7.58 7.26
N GLU A 126 -15.64 8.82 6.79
CA GLU A 126 -16.56 9.41 5.81
C GLU A 126 -16.53 8.67 4.46
N MET A 127 -15.33 8.34 3.97
CA MET A 127 -15.16 7.54 2.76
C MET A 127 -15.84 6.18 2.87
N PHE A 128 -15.69 5.48 4.01
CA PHE A 128 -16.34 4.18 4.24
C PHE A 128 -17.86 4.29 4.25
N ARG A 129 -18.41 5.33 4.87
CA ARG A 129 -19.86 5.59 4.85
C ARG A 129 -20.39 5.75 3.42
N LEU A 130 -19.70 6.53 2.57
CA LEU A 130 -20.09 6.71 1.16
C LEU A 130 -19.95 5.41 0.35
N GLN A 131 -18.92 4.60 0.62
CA GLN A 131 -18.76 3.29 -0.02
C GLN A 131 -19.90 2.33 0.32
N GLN A 132 -20.34 2.31 1.58
CA GLN A 132 -21.51 1.51 1.99
C GLN A 132 -22.78 1.98 1.27
N GLN A 133 -23.01 3.29 1.18
CA GLN A 133 -24.15 3.84 0.43
C GLN A 133 -24.11 3.43 -1.05
N LEU A 134 -22.94 3.54 -1.70
CA LEU A 134 -22.76 3.12 -3.08
C LEU A 134 -23.01 1.61 -3.26
N ALA A 135 -22.53 0.78 -2.34
CA ALA A 135 -22.79 -0.67 -2.38
C ALA A 135 -24.28 -0.99 -2.24
N THR A 136 -25.01 -0.23 -1.43
CA THR A 136 -26.47 -0.37 -1.29
C THR A 136 -27.22 0.09 -2.55
N MET A 137 -26.69 1.08 -3.27
CA MET A 137 -27.29 1.61 -4.51
C MET A 137 -27.01 0.74 -5.75
N LYS A 138 -25.92 -0.02 -5.77
CA LYS A 138 -25.55 -0.95 -6.85
C LYS A 138 -26.21 -2.33 -6.72
N LYS A 139 -26.86 -2.60 -5.59
CA LYS A 139 -27.57 -3.86 -5.31
C LYS A 139 -29.03 -3.74 -5.71
#